data_AF-A0A4R5BSU9-F1
#
_entry.id   AF-A0A4R5BSU9-F1
#
_cell.length_a   1.000
_cell.length_b   1.000
_cell.length_c   1.000
_cell.angle_alpha   90.00
_cell.angle_beta   90.00
_cell.angle_gamma   90.00
#
_symmetry.space_group_name_H-M   'P 1'
#
loop_
_entity.id
_entity.type
_entity.pdbx_description
1 polymer ?
#
loop_
_entity_poly.entity_id
_entity_poly.type
_entity_poly.pdbx_seq_one_letter_code
_entity_poly.pdbx_strand_id
1 'polypeptide(L)'
;MAPESMSGLPTTVLAVWILCATGWGVILAGLRRGLHGPSRGPALFAHTVTPAAVVLTFSLVGFGSLYAMIALTAEWWALALVTGLRPERLLATGGLRRLAAWGVLTAAATLAAERLIL
;
A
#
# COMPACT_ATOMS: atom_id res chain seq x y z
N MET A 1 3.77 9.04 -26.87
CA MET A 1 4.03 10.05 -25.82
C MET A 1 3.11 9.75 -24.66
N ALA A 2 3.63 9.53 -23.45
CA ALA A 2 2.78 9.40 -22.28
C ALA A 2 2.09 10.76 -22.05
N PRO A 3 0.80 10.80 -21.72
CA PRO A 3 0.13 12.05 -21.41
C PRO A 3 0.83 12.69 -20.20
N GLU A 4 1.38 13.88 -20.39
CA GLU A 4 1.97 14.68 -19.33
C GLU A 4 0.87 15.48 -18.63
N SER A 5 0.97 15.58 -17.31
CA SER A 5 0.11 16.47 -16.53
C SER A 5 0.50 17.94 -16.79
N MET A 6 -0.35 18.88 -16.37
CA MET A 6 -0.05 20.32 -16.50
C MET A 6 1.26 20.76 -15.80
N SER A 7 1.82 19.92 -14.92
CA SER A 7 3.09 20.15 -14.21
C SER A 7 4.31 19.47 -14.84
N GLY A 8 4.17 18.81 -16.00
CA GLY A 8 5.27 18.09 -16.68
C GLY A 8 5.60 16.72 -16.06
N LEU A 9 4.86 16.28 -15.04
CA LEU A 9 4.99 14.94 -14.49
C LEU A 9 4.17 13.94 -15.33
N PRO A 10 4.66 12.71 -15.56
CA PRO A 10 3.88 11.68 -16.23
C PRO A 10 2.57 11.41 -15.48
N THR A 11 1.44 11.40 -16.18
CA THR A 11 0.11 11.23 -15.56
C THR A 11 0.01 9.90 -14.78
N THR A 12 0.71 8.86 -15.24
CA THR A 12 0.80 7.56 -14.55
C THR A 12 1.44 7.67 -13.17
N VAL A 13 2.48 8.48 -13.02
CA VAL A 13 3.13 8.74 -11.72
C VAL A 13 2.14 9.40 -10.78
N LEU A 14 1.44 10.45 -11.23
CA LEU A 14 0.41 11.12 -10.43
C LEU A 14 -0.70 10.14 -10.00
N ALA A 15 -1.16 9.30 -10.93
CA ALA A 15 -2.17 8.30 -10.65
C ALA A 15 -1.72 7.31 -9.56
N VAL A 16 -0.49 6.79 -9.63
CA VAL A 16 0.07 5.91 -8.60
C VAL A 16 0.11 6.61 -7.24
N TRP A 17 0.55 7.87 -7.18
CA TRP A 17 0.57 8.63 -5.93
C TRP A 17 -0.81 8.79 -5.31
N ILE A 18 -1.82 9.12 -6.12
CA ILE A 18 -3.22 9.25 -5.65
C ILE A 18 -3.74 7.89 -5.18
N LEU A 19 -3.50 6.82 -5.93
CA LEU A 19 -3.94 5.47 -5.59
C LEU A 19 -3.28 4.97 -4.30
N CYS A 20 -2.01 5.31 -4.10
CA CYS A 20 -1.24 5.01 -2.90
C CYS A 20 -1.82 5.76 -1.69
N ALA A 21 -1.98 7.09 -1.78
CA ALA A 21 -2.51 7.91 -0.69
C ALA A 21 -3.94 7.51 -0.30
N THR A 22 -4.78 7.18 -1.28
CA THR A 22 -6.14 6.69 -1.03
C THR A 22 -6.14 5.31 -0.38
N GLY A 23 -5.35 4.36 -0.90
CA GLY A 23 -5.18 3.04 -0.29
C GLY A 23 -4.72 3.11 1.17
N TRP A 24 -3.72 3.96 1.46
CA TRP A 24 -3.25 4.23 2.81
C TRP A 24 -4.38 4.71 3.73
N GLY A 25 -5.17 5.68 3.26
CA GLY A 25 -6.29 6.26 3.98
C GLY A 25 -7.41 5.25 4.26
N VAL A 26 -7.72 4.38 3.29
CA VAL A 26 -8.69 3.29 3.45
C VAL A 26 -8.26 2.35 4.57
N ILE A 27 -7.01 1.90 4.57
CA ILE A 27 -6.49 1.00 5.61
C ILE A 27 -6.46 1.72 6.98
N LEU A 28 -6.03 2.98 7.02
CA LEU A 28 -6.03 3.75 8.26
C LEU A 28 -7.45 3.89 8.83
N ALA A 29 -8.45 4.18 7.99
CA ALA A 29 -9.84 4.27 8.41
C ALA A 29 -10.37 2.92 8.93
N GLY A 30 -10.02 1.82 8.27
CA GLY A 30 -10.33 0.46 8.72
C GLY A 30 -9.73 0.16 10.09
N LEU A 31 -8.43 0.39 10.26
CA LEU A 31 -7.72 0.17 11.53
C LEU A 31 -8.30 1.04 12.67
N ARG A 32 -8.62 2.31 12.39
CA ARG A 32 -9.22 3.21 13.39
C ARG A 32 -10.57 2.72 13.91
N ARG A 33 -11.34 2.03 13.07
CA ARG A 33 -12.68 1.49 13.37
C ARG A 33 -12.63 0.09 13.99
N GLY A 34 -11.70 -0.76 13.56
CA GLY A 34 -11.68 -2.18 13.94
C GLY A 34 -10.72 -2.55 15.07
N LEU A 35 -9.66 -1.77 15.31
CA LEU A 35 -8.72 -2.05 16.40
C LEU A 35 -9.16 -1.41 17.71
N HIS A 36 -9.15 -2.21 18.76
CA HIS A 36 -9.44 -1.81 20.13
C HIS A 36 -8.36 -2.34 21.09
N GLY A 37 -8.24 -1.69 22.24
CA GLY A 37 -7.28 -2.10 23.28
C GLY A 37 -5.85 -1.57 23.07
N PRO A 38 -4.89 -2.09 23.85
CA PRO A 38 -3.55 -1.50 23.99
C PRO A 38 -2.70 -1.53 22.71
N SER A 39 -2.98 -2.45 21.78
CA SER A 39 -2.26 -2.56 20.50
C SER A 39 -2.66 -1.49 19.47
N ARG A 40 -3.76 -0.76 19.69
CA ARG A 40 -4.30 0.21 18.72
C ARG A 40 -3.32 1.34 18.42
N GLY A 41 -2.76 1.96 19.46
CA GLY A 41 -1.82 3.08 19.31
C GLY A 41 -0.59 2.70 18.48
N PRO A 42 0.16 1.65 18.87
CA PRO A 42 1.30 1.16 18.11
C PRO A 42 0.97 0.79 16.67
N ALA A 43 -0.16 0.12 16.41
CA ALA A 43 -0.56 -0.26 15.06
C ALA A 43 -0.85 0.95 14.17
N LEU A 44 -1.58 1.95 14.68
CA LEU A 44 -1.87 3.18 13.95
C LEU A 44 -0.60 4.00 13.69
N PHE A 45 0.31 4.07 14.66
CA PHE A 45 1.59 4.74 14.51
C PHE A 45 2.44 4.07 13.43
N ALA A 46 2.60 2.75 13.51
CA ALA A 46 3.33 1.97 12.52
C ALA A 46 2.79 2.25 11.11
N HIS A 47 1.48 2.09 10.89
CA HIS A 47 0.84 2.37 9.58
C HIS A 47 1.04 3.81 9.10
N THR A 48 1.09 4.78 10.02
CA THR A 48 1.29 6.19 9.66
C THR A 48 2.73 6.46 9.21
N VAL A 49 3.71 5.80 9.81
CA VAL A 49 5.13 5.99 9.50
C VAL A 49 5.59 5.12 8.31
N THR A 50 4.91 4.00 8.04
CA THR A 50 5.25 3.06 6.94
C THR A 50 5.56 3.73 5.60
N PRO A 51 4.75 4.65 5.07
CA PRO A 51 5.01 5.22 3.74
C PRO A 51 6.35 5.95 3.68
N ALA A 52 6.62 6.80 4.68
CA ALA A 52 7.86 7.55 4.77
C ALA A 52 9.07 6.63 4.96
N ALA A 53 8.96 5.64 5.86
CA ALA A 53 10.03 4.69 6.12
C ALA A 53 10.40 3.88 4.87
N VAL A 54 9.40 3.38 4.13
CA VAL A 54 9.61 2.58 2.92
C VAL A 54 10.21 3.41 1.79
N VAL A 55 9.69 4.62 1.54
CA VAL A 55 10.26 5.53 0.52
C VAL A 55 11.71 5.91 0.83
N LEU A 56 12.02 6.24 2.08
CA LEU A 56 13.38 6.54 2.52
C LEU A 56 14.30 5.33 2.33
N THR A 57 13.84 4.13 2.69
CA THR A 57 14.62 2.89 2.55
C THR A 57 14.95 2.61 1.09
N PHE A 58 13.97 2.70 0.19
CA PHE A 58 14.21 2.52 -1.25
C PHE A 58 15.18 3.55 -1.79
N SER A 59 15.04 4.82 -1.38
CA SER A 59 15.95 5.89 -1.77
C SER A 59 17.40 5.63 -1.32
N LEU A 60 17.59 5.08 -0.11
CA LEU A 60 18.91 4.75 0.43
C LEU A 60 19.58 3.57 -0.30
N VAL A 61 18.79 2.59 -0.74
CA VAL A 61 19.31 1.39 -1.43
C VAL A 61 19.49 1.64 -2.94
N GLY A 62 19.23 2.86 -3.41
CA GLY A 62 19.40 3.26 -4.82
C GLY A 62 18.22 2.87 -5.72
N PHE A 63 17.11 2.40 -5.15
CA PHE A 63 15.86 2.20 -5.89
C PHE A 63 15.06 3.50 -5.91
N GLY A 64 14.45 3.82 -7.06
CA GLY A 64 13.59 4.99 -7.19
C GLY A 64 12.34 4.89 -6.31
N SER A 65 11.85 6.04 -5.82
CA SER A 65 10.63 6.12 -5.01
C SER A 65 9.39 5.53 -5.70
N LEU A 66 9.37 5.48 -7.03
CA LEU A 66 8.27 4.92 -7.81
C LEU A 66 8.06 3.42 -7.57
N TYR A 67 9.15 2.62 -7.45
CA TYR A 67 9.04 1.20 -7.10
C TYR A 67 8.38 1.01 -5.74
N ALA A 68 8.83 1.80 -4.76
CA ALA A 68 8.30 1.79 -3.40
C ALA A 68 6.79 2.12 -3.40
N MET A 69 6.40 3.12 -4.18
CA MET A 69 5.01 3.56 -4.29
C MET A 69 4.11 2.54 -4.98
N ILE A 70 4.59 1.88 -6.04
CA ILE A 70 3.87 0.79 -6.70
C ILE A 70 3.61 -0.35 -5.71
N ALA A 71 4.65 -0.80 -5.00
CA ALA A 71 4.54 -1.88 -4.03
C ALA A 71 3.58 -1.54 -2.88
N LEU A 72 3.70 -0.36 -2.28
CA LEU A 72 2.79 0.10 -1.20
C LEU A 72 1.34 0.19 -1.67
N THR A 73 1.13 0.70 -2.88
CA THR A 73 -0.21 0.80 -3.48
C THR A 73 -0.83 -0.58 -3.61
N ALA A 74 -0.10 -1.52 -4.21
CA ALA A 74 -0.53 -2.90 -4.37
C ALA A 74 -0.85 -3.54 -3.02
N GLU A 75 0.02 -3.34 -2.02
CA GLU A 75 -0.10 -3.92 -0.69
C GLU A 75 -1.37 -3.47 0.03
N TRP A 76 -1.69 -2.17 0.04
CA TRP A 76 -2.88 -1.66 0.72
C TRP A 76 -4.17 -2.03 0.04
N TRP A 77 -4.23 -1.99 -1.30
CA TRP A 77 -5.43 -2.40 -2.01
C TRP A 77 -5.65 -3.91 -1.93
N ALA A 78 -4.59 -4.72 -2.00
CA ALA A 78 -4.67 -6.16 -1.75
C ALA A 78 -5.17 -6.44 -0.33
N LEU A 79 -4.67 -5.73 0.68
CA LEU A 79 -5.11 -5.87 2.06
C LEU A 79 -6.60 -5.52 2.20
N ALA A 80 -7.03 -4.41 1.60
CA ALA A 80 -8.42 -3.97 1.59
C ALA A 80 -9.35 -5.02 0.96
N LEU A 81 -8.97 -5.57 -0.19
CA LEU A 81 -9.73 -6.61 -0.89
C LEU A 81 -9.79 -7.90 -0.10
N VAL A 82 -8.64 -8.41 0.33
CA VAL A 82 -8.53 -9.70 1.02
C VAL A 82 -9.20 -9.67 2.38
N THR A 83 -9.27 -8.51 3.05
CA THR A 83 -9.92 -8.39 4.36
C THR A 83 -11.36 -7.86 4.31
N GLY A 84 -11.81 -7.35 3.16
CA GLY A 84 -13.11 -6.70 3.00
C GLY A 84 -13.19 -5.40 3.79
N LEU A 85 -12.18 -4.54 3.65
CA LEU A 85 -12.05 -3.23 4.33
C LEU A 85 -11.92 -3.32 5.86
N ARG A 86 -11.49 -4.48 6.37
CA ARG A 86 -11.36 -4.78 7.80
C ARG A 86 -9.96 -5.34 8.09
N PRO A 87 -8.91 -4.50 8.00
CA PRO A 87 -7.51 -4.94 8.01
C PRO A 87 -7.13 -5.78 9.23
N GLU A 88 -7.78 -5.55 10.38
CA GLU A 88 -7.60 -6.34 11.61
C GLU A 88 -7.89 -7.84 11.41
N ARG A 89 -8.72 -8.20 10.43
CA ARG A 89 -9.05 -9.60 10.11
C ARG A 89 -7.86 -10.39 9.62
N LEU A 90 -6.83 -9.75 9.06
CA LEU A 90 -5.63 -10.43 8.60
C LEU A 90 -4.95 -11.18 9.76
N LEU A 91 -4.88 -10.55 10.94
CA LEU A 91 -4.23 -11.11 12.12
C LEU A 91 -5.21 -11.83 13.06
N ALA A 92 -6.40 -11.24 13.29
CA ALA A 92 -7.35 -11.78 14.26
C ALA A 92 -8.04 -13.08 13.80
N THR A 93 -8.25 -13.24 12.49
CA THR A 93 -9.04 -14.36 11.91
C THR A 93 -8.45 -14.94 10.64
N GLY A 94 -7.36 -14.35 10.12
CA GLY A 94 -6.95 -14.54 8.74
C GLY A 94 -6.30 -15.88 8.48
N GLY A 95 -5.59 -16.43 9.47
CA GLY A 95 -4.79 -17.64 9.30
C GLY A 95 -3.80 -17.54 8.14
N LEU A 96 -3.05 -18.61 7.91
CA LEU A 96 -2.04 -18.64 6.84
C LEU A 96 -2.64 -18.38 5.45
N ARG A 97 -3.88 -18.83 5.22
CA ARG A 97 -4.56 -18.70 3.91
C ARG A 97 -4.79 -17.25 3.52
N ARG A 98 -5.29 -16.41 4.44
CA ARG A 98 -5.55 -15.00 4.14
C ARG A 98 -4.25 -14.22 3.98
N LEU A 99 -3.24 -14.58 4.78
CA LEU A 99 -1.89 -14.02 4.63
C LEU A 99 -1.30 -14.36 3.26
N ALA A 100 -1.40 -15.62 2.83
CA ALA A 100 -0.95 -16.06 1.51
C ALA A 100 -1.72 -15.36 0.39
N ALA A 101 -3.06 -15.25 0.50
CA ALA A 101 -3.88 -14.56 -0.49
C ALA A 101 -3.48 -13.08 -0.63
N TRP A 102 -3.25 -12.40 0.50
CA TRP A 102 -2.74 -11.03 0.50
C TRP A 102 -1.36 -10.95 -0.14
N GLY A 103 -0.40 -11.79 0.27
CA GLY A 103 0.95 -11.78 -0.28
C GLY A 103 0.99 -12.06 -1.78
N VAL A 104 0.25 -13.06 -2.25
CA VAL A 104 0.16 -13.39 -3.69
C VAL A 104 -0.48 -12.26 -4.48
N LEU A 105 -1.57 -11.66 -3.98
CA LEU A 105 -2.23 -10.56 -4.66
C LEU A 105 -1.36 -9.31 -4.73
N THR A 106 -0.66 -8.98 -3.63
CA THR A 106 0.32 -7.89 -3.59
C THR A 106 1.42 -8.14 -4.61
N ALA A 107 2.05 -9.32 -4.61
CA ALA A 107 3.13 -9.64 -5.55
C ALA A 107 2.67 -9.59 -7.02
N ALA A 108 1.51 -10.18 -7.33
CA ALA A 108 0.96 -10.17 -8.69
C ALA A 108 0.64 -8.74 -9.16
N ALA A 109 0.02 -7.92 -8.31
CA ALA A 109 -0.33 -6.54 -8.62
C ALA A 109 0.92 -5.67 -8.79
N THR A 110 1.93 -5.82 -7.93
CA THR A 110 3.22 -5.13 -8.05
C THR A 110 3.89 -5.48 -9.38
N LEU A 111 4.05 -6.77 -9.69
CA LEU A 111 4.68 -7.21 -10.94
C LEU A 111 3.91 -6.72 -12.18
N ALA A 112 2.57 -6.76 -12.14
CA ALA A 112 1.75 -6.27 -13.23
C ALA A 112 1.92 -4.74 -13.42
N ALA A 113 1.89 -3.97 -12.32
CA ALA A 113 2.06 -2.53 -12.37
C ALA A 113 3.47 -2.12 -12.82
N GLU A 114 4.51 -2.79 -12.34
CA GLU A 114 5.88 -2.58 -12.81
C GLU A 114 5.98 -2.78 -14.32
N ARG A 115 5.43 -3.88 -14.86
CA ARG A 115 5.45 -4.16 -16.32
C ARG A 115 4.66 -3.16 -17.16
N LEU A 116 3.71 -2.44 -16.57
CA LEU A 116 2.86 -1.48 -17.27
C LEU A 116 3.39 -0.04 -17.18
N ILE A 117 4.16 0.28 -16.13
CA ILE A 117 4.54 1.66 -15.77
C ILE A 117 6.03 1.91 -16.00
N LEU A 118 6.88 0.91 -15.76
CA LEU A 118 8.35 0.98 -15.81
C LEU A 118 8.88 0.28 -17.05
#